data_AF-A0A520GDH1-F1
#
_entry.id   AF-A0A520GDH1-F1
#
_cell.length_a   1.000
_cell.length_b   1.000
_cell.length_c   1.000
_cell.angle_alpha   90.00
_cell.angle_beta   90.00
_cell.angle_gamma   90.00
#
_symmetry.space_group_name_H-M   'P 1'
#
loop_
_entity.id
_entity.type
_entity.pdbx_description
1 polymer ?
#
loop_
_entity_poly.entity_id
_entity_poly.type
_entity_poly.pdbx_seq_one_letter_code
_entity_poly.pdbx_strand_id
1 'polypeptide(L)'
;MAPPAVAAAPAAVDPIAVGRLLGAVDAPAVAAASPDAASRFVLLGVIADADGQGAALIAVDGKPARPFRVGGRLADGYVLQSVGARAATLGGSAQGPAAFTLQLPARPLAIPGPPPAP
;
A
#
# COMPACT_ATOMS: atom_id res chain seq x y z
N MET A 1 49.11 -18.53 -9.07
CA MET A 1 48.58 -18.46 -7.69
C MET A 1 47.71 -17.21 -7.60
N ALA A 2 46.38 -17.35 -7.56
CA ALA A 2 45.43 -16.23 -7.46
C ALA A 2 44.89 -16.16 -6.02
N PRO A 3 44.69 -14.97 -5.42
CA PRO A 3 44.18 -14.87 -4.05
C PRO A 3 42.69 -15.25 -3.99
N PRO A 4 42.21 -15.82 -2.87
CA PRO A 4 40.80 -16.15 -2.72
C PRO A 4 39.97 -14.86 -2.58
N ALA A 5 38.94 -14.72 -3.41
CA ALA A 5 37.96 -13.66 -3.29
C ALA A 5 37.07 -13.94 -2.06
N VAL A 6 37.13 -13.07 -1.05
CA VAL A 6 36.25 -13.12 0.12
C VAL A 6 34.86 -12.58 -0.27
N ALA A 7 33.87 -13.48 -0.34
CA ALA A 7 32.48 -13.08 -0.49
C ALA A 7 31.94 -12.59 0.85
N ALA A 8 31.64 -11.30 0.97
CA ALA A 8 30.97 -10.74 2.14
C ALA A 8 29.49 -11.18 2.15
N ALA A 9 29.09 -11.94 3.17
CA ALA A 9 27.70 -12.28 3.39
C ALA A 9 26.91 -11.02 3.81
N PRO A 10 25.66 -10.84 3.35
CA PRO A 10 24.86 -9.68 3.74
C PRO A 10 24.61 -9.74 5.25
N ALA A 11 24.94 -8.65 5.96
CA ALA A 11 24.66 -8.54 7.38
C ALA A 11 23.14 -8.64 7.60
N ALA A 12 22.71 -9.58 8.44
CA ALA A 12 21.33 -9.70 8.86
C ALA A 12 20.98 -8.48 9.72
N VAL A 13 20.27 -7.52 9.15
CA VAL A 13 19.78 -6.34 9.87
C VAL A 13 18.53 -6.73 10.64
N ASP A 14 18.55 -6.51 11.95
CA ASP A 14 17.39 -6.75 12.81
C ASP A 14 16.46 -5.51 12.78
N PRO A 15 15.28 -5.60 12.15
CA PRO A 15 14.40 -4.45 11.94
C PRO A 15 13.83 -3.91 13.25
N ILE A 16 13.73 -4.74 14.29
CA ILE A 16 13.21 -4.35 15.60
C ILE A 16 14.25 -3.52 16.36
N ALA A 17 15.54 -3.84 16.23
CA ALA A 17 16.62 -3.03 16.78
C ALA A 17 16.72 -1.66 16.10
N VAL A 18 16.60 -1.63 14.76
CA VAL A 18 16.58 -0.38 13.99
C VAL A 18 15.37 0.48 14.35
N GLY A 19 14.19 -0.12 14.46
CA GLY A 19 12.97 0.57 14.88
C GLY A 19 13.14 1.25 16.25
N ARG A 20 13.73 0.55 17.23
CA ARG A 20 14.00 1.12 18.56
C ARG A 20 14.98 2.29 18.53
N LEU A 21 16.02 2.24 17.69
CA LEU A 21 16.95 3.36 17.49
C LEU A 21 16.27 4.58 16.85
N LEU A 22 15.27 4.36 15.98
CA LEU A 22 14.44 5.41 15.38
C LEU A 22 13.30 5.89 16.31
N GLY A 23 13.19 5.37 17.54
CA GLY A 23 12.16 5.76 18.51
C GLY A 23 10.82 5.05 18.36
N ALA A 24 10.75 3.93 17.62
CA ALA A 24 9.57 3.09 17.59
C ALA A 24 9.34 2.46 18.97
N VAL A 25 8.22 2.84 19.59
CA VAL A 25 7.72 2.25 20.83
C VAL A 25 6.86 1.05 20.44
N ASP A 26 7.07 -0.09 21.09
CA ASP A 26 6.46 -1.40 20.81
C ASP A 26 4.95 -1.26 20.51
N ALA A 27 4.61 -1.21 19.22
CA ALA A 27 3.24 -1.26 18.75
C ALA A 27 2.89 -2.74 18.59
N PRO A 28 1.69 -3.18 19.02
CA PRO A 28 1.30 -4.59 18.91
C PRO A 28 1.51 -5.03 17.46
N ALA A 29 2.24 -6.12 17.29
CA ALA A 29 2.51 -6.73 16.00
C ALA A 29 1.17 -7.11 15.35
N VAL A 30 0.59 -6.18 14.61
CA VAL A 30 -0.56 -6.46 13.76
C VAL A 30 -0.05 -7.33 12.65
N ALA A 31 -0.63 -8.53 12.56
CA ALA A 31 -0.37 -9.46 11.49
C ALA A 31 -0.44 -8.67 10.17
N ALA A 32 0.73 -8.48 9.56
CA ALA A 32 0.81 -7.84 8.27
C ALA A 32 -0.12 -8.63 7.35
N ALA A 33 -1.13 -7.96 6.81
CA ALA A 33 -2.02 -8.59 5.85
C ALA A 33 -1.14 -9.19 4.75
N SER A 34 -1.30 -10.49 4.49
CA SER A 34 -0.49 -11.15 3.46
C SER A 34 -0.65 -10.41 2.14
N PRO A 35 0.42 -10.28 1.33
CA PRO A 35 0.36 -9.57 0.05
C PRO A 35 -0.74 -10.12 -0.88
N ASP A 36 -1.13 -11.40 -0.74
CA ASP A 36 -2.29 -11.99 -1.41
C ASP A 36 -3.62 -11.32 -1.08
N ALA A 37 -3.86 -10.94 0.17
CA ALA A 37 -5.09 -10.26 0.59
C ALA A 37 -5.18 -8.89 -0.09
N ALA A 38 -4.09 -8.12 -0.07
CA ALA A 38 -4.02 -6.82 -0.74
C ALA A 38 -4.22 -6.93 -2.26
N SER A 39 -3.72 -8.00 -2.89
CA SER A 39 -3.80 -8.22 -4.34
C SER A 39 -5.24 -8.42 -4.87
N ARG A 40 -6.20 -8.76 -4.00
CA ARG A 40 -7.61 -8.87 -4.38
C ARG A 40 -8.32 -7.51 -4.45
N PHE A 41 -7.73 -6.47 -3.85
CA PHE A 41 -8.31 -5.13 -3.83
C PHE A 41 -7.67 -4.24 -4.91
N VAL A 42 -8.49 -3.57 -5.70
CA VAL A 42 -8.01 -2.65 -6.74
C VAL A 42 -8.63 -1.27 -6.52
N LEU A 43 -7.76 -0.26 -6.35
CA LEU A 43 -8.18 1.13 -6.21
C LEU A 43 -8.39 1.76 -7.59
N LEU A 44 -9.64 2.02 -7.95
CA LEU A 44 -10.00 2.63 -9.24
C LEU A 44 -10.12 4.15 -9.17
N GLY A 45 -10.35 4.71 -7.99
CA GLY A 45 -10.51 6.14 -7.81
C GLY A 45 -10.50 6.53 -6.35
N VAL A 46 -10.15 7.79 -6.08
CA VAL A 46 -10.21 8.41 -4.76
C VAL A 46 -10.74 9.82 -4.87
N ILE A 47 -11.48 10.22 -3.85
CA ILE A 47 -11.91 11.58 -3.60
C ILE A 47 -11.43 11.84 -2.18
N ALA A 48 -10.36 12.62 -2.04
CA ALA A 48 -9.79 12.99 -0.76
C ALA A 48 -9.94 14.50 -0.54
N ASP A 49 -10.33 14.87 0.66
CA ASP A 49 -10.29 16.23 1.18
C ASP A 49 -8.91 16.52 1.82
N ALA A 50 -8.59 17.79 2.06
CA ALA A 50 -7.33 18.21 2.67
C ALA A 50 -7.11 17.57 4.07
N ASP A 51 -8.18 17.25 4.80
CA ASP A 51 -8.13 16.58 6.10
C ASP A 51 -7.99 15.05 6.01
N GLY A 52 -7.75 14.49 4.81
CA GLY A 52 -7.62 13.04 4.58
C GLY A 52 -8.94 12.27 4.68
N GLN A 53 -10.05 13.01 4.76
CA GLN A 53 -11.41 12.50 4.71
C GLN A 53 -11.82 12.25 3.26
N GLY A 54 -12.78 11.36 3.02
CA GLY A 54 -13.32 11.19 1.68
C GLY A 54 -13.81 9.80 1.35
N ALA A 55 -13.79 9.47 0.06
CA ALA A 55 -14.23 8.19 -0.49
C ALA A 55 -13.21 7.57 -1.44
N ALA A 56 -13.10 6.25 -1.41
CA ALA A 56 -12.36 5.46 -2.38
C ALA A 56 -13.31 4.53 -3.16
N LEU A 57 -13.08 4.41 -4.47
CA LEU A 57 -13.70 3.42 -5.33
C LEU A 57 -12.81 2.19 -5.38
N ILE A 58 -13.25 1.12 -4.74
CA ILE A 58 -12.45 -0.10 -4.56
C ILE A 58 -13.22 -1.28 -5.16
N ALA A 59 -12.56 -1.99 -6.08
CA ALA A 59 -13.01 -3.30 -6.55
C ALA A 59 -12.41 -4.38 -5.65
N VAL A 60 -13.19 -5.42 -5.34
CA VAL A 60 -12.79 -6.52 -4.46
C VAL A 60 -12.97 -7.83 -5.21
N ASP A 61 -11.92 -8.62 -5.35
CA ASP A 61 -12.00 -9.99 -5.90
C ASP A 61 -12.63 -10.03 -7.31
N GLY A 62 -12.37 -9.01 -8.13
CA GLY A 62 -12.95 -8.87 -9.47
C GLY A 62 -14.42 -8.43 -9.52
N LYS A 63 -15.06 -8.17 -8.36
CA LYS A 63 -16.42 -7.61 -8.29
C LYS A 63 -16.43 -6.13 -8.71
N PRO A 64 -17.59 -5.59 -9.15
CA PRO A 64 -17.71 -4.18 -9.52
C PRO A 64 -17.24 -3.27 -8.39
N ALA A 65 -16.53 -2.20 -8.74
CA ALA A 65 -16.01 -1.26 -7.77
C ALA A 65 -17.15 -0.56 -7.02
N ARG A 66 -17.01 -0.48 -5.70
CA ARG A 66 -17.98 0.17 -4.83
C ARG A 66 -17.34 1.39 -4.15
N PRO A 67 -18.10 2.47 -3.92
CA PRO A 67 -17.63 3.60 -3.14
C PRO A 67 -17.64 3.28 -1.64
N PHE A 68 -16.53 3.56 -0.98
CA PHE A 68 -16.38 3.41 0.47
C PHE A 68 -15.84 4.70 1.06
N ARG A 69 -16.45 5.17 2.15
CA ARG A 69 -16.02 6.36 2.88
C ARG A 69 -14.99 6.00 3.94
N VAL A 70 -14.20 6.97 4.39
CA VAL A 70 -13.33 6.82 5.57
C VAL A 70 -14.16 6.37 6.78
N GLY A 71 -13.65 5.40 7.53
CA GLY A 71 -14.37 4.68 8.59
C GLY A 71 -15.33 3.60 8.08
N GLY A 72 -15.54 3.49 6.77
CA GLY A 72 -16.39 2.49 6.15
C GLY A 72 -15.74 1.10 6.14
N ARG A 73 -16.54 0.09 6.44
CA ARG A 73 -16.10 -1.30 6.44
C ARG A 73 -16.04 -1.85 5.01
N LEU A 74 -14.90 -2.41 4.66
CA LEU A 74 -14.65 -3.16 3.44
C LEU A 74 -14.90 -4.66 3.66
N ALA A 75 -14.78 -5.42 2.58
CA ALA A 75 -14.81 -6.88 2.66
C ALA A 75 -13.71 -7.43 3.58
N ASP A 76 -13.90 -8.66 4.05
CA ASP A 76 -12.90 -9.39 4.85
C ASP A 76 -12.55 -8.74 6.21
N GLY A 77 -13.41 -7.84 6.69
CA GLY A 77 -13.24 -7.19 7.99
C GLY A 77 -12.32 -5.96 7.98
N TYR A 78 -11.80 -5.56 6.81
CA TYR A 78 -11.02 -4.34 6.68
C TYR A 78 -11.88 -3.07 6.81
N VAL A 79 -11.24 -1.97 7.16
CA VAL A 79 -11.83 -0.63 7.25
C VAL A 79 -10.95 0.33 6.48
N LEU A 80 -11.57 1.26 5.75
CA LEU A 80 -10.86 2.35 5.09
C LEU A 80 -10.48 3.40 6.15
N GLN A 81 -9.19 3.54 6.45
CA GLN A 81 -8.71 4.42 7.51
C GLN A 81 -8.44 5.84 7.02
N SER A 82 -7.82 5.95 5.85
CA SER A 82 -7.52 7.25 5.24
C SER A 82 -7.49 7.16 3.73
N VAL A 83 -7.78 8.29 3.08
CA VAL A 83 -7.66 8.45 1.64
C VAL A 83 -6.69 9.60 1.34
N GLY A 84 -5.77 9.36 0.41
CA GLY A 84 -4.86 10.36 -0.12
C GLY A 84 -5.20 10.68 -1.57
N ALA A 85 -4.41 11.56 -2.20
CA ALA A 85 -4.66 12.04 -3.56
C ALA A 85 -4.76 10.92 -4.61
N ARG A 86 -4.00 9.83 -4.45
CA ARG A 86 -4.01 8.66 -5.35
C ARG A 86 -3.82 7.32 -4.63
N ALA A 87 -4.04 7.29 -3.32
CA ALA A 87 -3.80 6.13 -2.47
C ALA A 87 -4.90 6.00 -1.41
N ALA A 88 -5.12 4.79 -0.92
CA ALA A 88 -6.10 4.49 0.11
C ALA A 88 -5.48 3.53 1.14
N THR A 89 -5.52 3.90 2.42
CA THR A 89 -4.94 3.10 3.50
C THR A 89 -6.04 2.29 4.18
N LEU A 90 -5.83 0.99 4.33
CA LEU A 90 -6.77 0.07 4.97
C LEU A 90 -6.15 -0.53 6.23
N GLY A 91 -7.00 -0.84 7.20
CA GLY A 91 -6.62 -1.50 8.45
C GLY A 91 -7.72 -2.41 8.96
N GLY A 92 -7.44 -3.17 10.02
CA GLY A 92 -8.46 -4.01 10.68
C GLY A 92 -9.49 -3.22 11.50
N SER A 93 -9.24 -1.93 11.75
CA SER A 93 -10.12 -1.02 12.47
C SER A 93 -9.86 0.43 12.04
N ALA A 94 -10.72 1.39 12.44
CA ALA A 94 -10.61 2.80 12.04
C ALA A 94 -9.48 3.58 12.75
N GLN A 95 -9.14 3.18 13.99
CA GLN A 95 -8.08 3.78 14.81
C GLN A 95 -6.91 2.80 15.02
N GLY A 96 -6.78 1.80 14.15
CA GLY A 96 -5.76 0.75 14.26
C GLY A 96 -4.49 1.10 13.46
N PRO A 97 -3.47 0.23 13.52
CA PRO A 97 -2.37 0.33 12.58
C PRO A 97 -2.84 -0.03 11.15
N ALA A 98 -2.19 0.58 10.16
CA ALA A 98 -2.41 0.27 8.76
C ALA A 98 -2.02 -1.18 8.45
N ALA A 99 -2.93 -1.91 7.81
CA ALA A 99 -2.67 -3.26 7.30
C ALA A 99 -1.96 -3.17 5.95
N PHE A 100 -2.48 -2.38 5.02
CA PHE A 100 -1.87 -2.16 3.70
C PHE A 100 -2.42 -0.89 3.03
N THR A 101 -1.69 -0.39 2.03
CA THR A 101 -2.07 0.77 1.24
C THR A 101 -2.28 0.36 -0.21
N LEU A 102 -3.43 0.72 -0.77
CA LEU A 102 -3.72 0.57 -2.19
C LEU A 102 -3.30 1.83 -2.93
N GLN A 103 -2.65 1.66 -4.07
CA GLN A 103 -2.34 2.74 -4.99
C GLN A 103 -3.17 2.63 -6.26
N LEU A 104 -3.55 3.77 -6.81
CA LEU A 104 -4.14 3.83 -8.13
C LEU A 104 -3.15 3.30 -9.18
N PRO A 105 -3.57 2.42 -10.10
CA PRO A 105 -2.72 1.98 -11.19
C PRO A 105 -2.27 3.20 -12.00
N ALA A 106 -0.95 3.39 -12.07
CA ALA A 106 -0.38 4.41 -12.94
C ALA A 106 -0.61 3.98 -14.38
N ARG A 107 -1.40 4.74 -15.13
CA ARG A 107 -1.47 4.57 -16.58
C ARG A 107 -0.06 4.89 -17.11
N PRO A 108 0.65 3.95 -17.75
CA PRO A 108 1.91 4.28 -18.39
C PRO A 108 1.66 5.40 -19.39
N LEU A 109 2.51 6.43 -19.39
CA LEU A 109 2.46 7.46 -20.43
C LEU A 109 2.50 6.74 -21.78
N ALA A 110 1.54 7.06 -22.64
CA ALA A 110 1.63 6.64 -24.04
C ALA A 110 2.96 7.17 -24.58
N ILE A 111 3.82 6.26 -25.04
CA ILE A 111 5.03 6.66 -25.76
C ILE A 111 4.53 7.39 -27.01
N PRO A 112 4.88 8.68 -27.24
CA PRO A 112 4.50 9.36 -28.46
C PRO A 112 5.06 8.55 -29.63
N GLY A 113 4.18 8.08 -30.51
CA GLY A 113 4.57 7.42 -31.75
C GLY A 113 5.42 8.35 -32.60
N PRO A 114 6.33 7.82 -33.44
CA PRO A 114 7.18 8.63 -34.29
C PRO A 114 6.30 9.53 -35.19
N PRO A 115 6.71 10.80 -35.40
CA PRO A 115 5.97 11.71 -36.27
C PRO A 115 5.82 11.10 -37.67
N PRO A 116 4.66 11.25 -38.33
CA PRO A 116 4.51 10.82 -39.72
C PRO A 116 5.54 11.58 -40.58
N ALA A 117 6.31 10.83 -41.37
CA ALA A 117 7.27 11.39 -42.31
C ALA A 117 6.53 12.21 -43.40
N PRO A 118 7.14 13.30 -43.90
CA PRO A 118 6.55 14.15 -44.93
C PRO A 118 6.46 13.46 -46.30
#